data_AF-A0A8T3LUX9-F1
#
_entry.id   AF-A0A8T3LUX9-F1
#
_cell.length_a   1.000
_cell.length_b   1.000
_cell.length_c   1.000
_cell.angle_alpha   90.00
_cell.angle_beta   90.00
_cell.angle_gamma   90.00
#
_symmetry.space_group_name_H-M   'P 1'
#
loop_
_entity.id
_entity.type
_entity.pdbx_description
1 polymer ?
#
loop_
_entity_poly.entity_id
_entity_poly.type
_entity_poly.pdbx_seq_one_letter_code
_entity_poly.pdbx_strand_id
1 'polypeptide(L)'
;MAEAPPTISTHVLDLASGEPAAGVGVSLFRLGGDGAPELLSDLQTDDDGRIRDLLDGAALIVGDYQLAFEVAVHDDDPDAFFQSAAFALRITDASRSYHVPLLLSPFGMSTYRGS
;
A
#
# COMPACT_ATOMS: atom_id res chain seq x y z
N MET A 1 -23.68 15.31 -8.62
CA MET A 1 -23.27 13.90 -8.47
C MET A 1 -22.49 13.83 -7.17
N ALA A 2 -22.79 12.89 -6.28
CA ALA A 2 -21.99 12.75 -5.06
C ALA A 2 -20.55 12.40 -5.45
N GLU A 3 -19.59 13.10 -4.85
CA GLU A 3 -18.17 12.81 -5.03
C GLU A 3 -17.87 11.43 -4.43
N ALA A 4 -16.99 10.66 -5.07
CA ALA A 4 -16.59 9.35 -4.56
C ALA A 4 -15.91 9.52 -3.18
N PRO A 5 -16.12 8.59 -2.24
CA PRO A 5 -15.49 8.69 -0.93
C PRO A 5 -13.96 8.69 -1.05
N PRO A 6 -13.24 9.45 -0.20
CA PRO A 6 -11.79 9.41 -0.13
C PRO A 6 -11.25 8.00 0.14
N THR A 7 -10.20 7.62 -0.59
CA THR A 7 -9.57 6.30 -0.50
C THR A 7 -8.09 6.39 -0.14
N ILE A 8 -7.54 5.29 0.38
CA ILE A 8 -6.10 5.04 0.33
C ILE A 8 -5.88 4.03 -0.79
N SER A 9 -4.98 4.32 -1.73
CA SER A 9 -4.71 3.44 -2.87
C SER A 9 -3.22 3.21 -3.03
N THR A 10 -2.86 2.12 -3.70
CA THR A 10 -1.47 1.83 -4.06
C THR A 10 -1.34 1.36 -5.51
N HIS A 11 -0.11 1.39 -5.99
CA HIS A 11 0.32 0.85 -7.27
C HIS A 11 1.74 0.33 -7.10
N VAL A 12 1.93 -0.96 -7.30
CA VAL A 12 3.21 -1.63 -7.15
C VAL A 12 3.77 -1.88 -8.54
N LEU A 13 4.99 -1.42 -8.77
CA LEU A 13 5.70 -1.51 -10.04
C LEU A 13 7.04 -2.20 -9.82
N ASP A 14 7.32 -3.23 -10.60
CA ASP A 14 8.65 -3.84 -10.67
C ASP A 14 9.48 -3.14 -11.76
N LEU A 15 10.51 -2.43 -11.32
CA LEU A 15 11.42 -1.68 -12.19
C LEU A 15 12.44 -2.59 -12.90
N ALA A 16 12.64 -3.83 -12.45
CA ALA A 16 13.53 -4.77 -13.15
C ALA A 16 12.91 -5.27 -14.46
N SER A 17 11.63 -5.66 -14.40
CA SER A 17 10.85 -6.07 -15.57
C SER A 17 10.23 -4.88 -16.33
N GLY A 18 9.96 -3.77 -15.63
CA GLY A 18 9.24 -2.63 -16.18
C GLY A 18 7.72 -2.83 -16.21
N GLU A 19 7.20 -3.77 -15.41
CA GLU A 19 5.80 -4.20 -15.40
C GLU A 19 5.13 -3.95 -14.04
N PRO A 20 3.79 -3.87 -13.99
CA PRO A 20 3.05 -3.89 -12.73
C PRO A 20 3.28 -5.19 -11.96
N ALA A 21 3.44 -5.09 -10.63
CA ALA A 21 3.58 -6.25 -9.77
C ALA A 21 2.20 -6.68 -9.26
N ALA A 22 1.61 -7.66 -9.95
CA ALA A 22 0.32 -8.26 -9.59
C ALA A 22 0.46 -9.27 -8.44
N GLY A 23 -0.62 -9.48 -7.68
CA GLY A 23 -0.67 -10.47 -6.59
C GLY A 23 0.10 -10.10 -5.33
N VAL A 24 0.65 -8.89 -5.24
CA VAL A 24 1.38 -8.40 -4.06
C VAL A 24 0.41 -8.22 -2.90
N GLY A 25 0.64 -8.92 -1.79
CA GLY A 25 -0.11 -8.75 -0.55
C GLY A 25 0.13 -7.39 0.07
N VAL A 26 -0.95 -6.69 0.42
CA VAL A 26 -0.91 -5.38 1.04
C VAL A 26 -1.94 -5.29 2.17
N SER A 27 -1.44 -5.09 3.39
CA SER A 27 -2.28 -4.91 4.56
C SER A 27 -2.27 -3.44 5.00
N LEU A 28 -3.45 -2.90 5.30
CA LEU A 28 -3.63 -1.57 5.87
C LEU A 28 -3.99 -1.70 7.35
N PHE A 29 -3.27 -1.00 8.20
CA PHE A 29 -3.55 -0.89 9.62
C PHE A 29 -3.86 0.56 10.01
N ARG A 30 -4.74 0.74 10.99
CA ARG A 30 -4.83 1.98 11.76
C ARG A 30 -3.96 1.84 13.00
N LEU A 31 -3.21 2.88 13.35
CA LEU A 31 -2.40 2.89 14.56
C LEU A 31 -3.18 3.58 15.69
N GLY A 32 -3.39 2.87 16.79
CA GLY A 32 -4.00 3.40 18.01
C GLY A 32 -3.14 4.45 18.71
N GLY A 33 -3.69 5.11 19.74
CA GLY A 33 -2.95 6.12 20.52
C GLY A 33 -1.74 5.58 21.30
N ASP A 34 -1.68 4.26 21.51
CA ASP A 34 -0.56 3.51 22.07
C ASP A 34 0.40 2.95 20.98
N GLY A 35 0.11 3.21 19.70
CA GLY A 35 0.84 2.69 18.56
C GLY A 35 0.48 1.26 18.16
N ALA A 36 -0.50 0.63 18.80
CA ALA A 36 -0.91 -0.72 18.45
C ALA A 36 -1.63 -0.73 17.08
N PRO A 37 -1.25 -1.63 16.15
CA PRO A 37 -1.89 -1.72 14.84
C PRO A 37 -3.22 -2.49 14.91
N GLU A 38 -4.29 -1.86 14.42
CA GLU A 38 -5.59 -2.46 14.13
C GLU A 38 -5.66 -2.75 12.62
N LEU A 39 -5.80 -4.02 12.24
CA LEU A 39 -5.95 -4.40 10.83
C LEU A 39 -7.28 -3.90 10.28
N LEU A 40 -7.23 -3.13 9.19
CA LEU A 40 -8.42 -2.65 8.47
C LEU A 40 -8.71 -3.51 7.24
N SER A 41 -7.68 -3.83 6.46
CA SER A 41 -7.82 -4.63 5.25
C SER A 41 -6.55 -5.45 5.00
N ASP A 42 -6.72 -6.54 4.25
CA ASP A 42 -5.62 -7.35 3.73
C ASP A 42 -6.00 -7.80 2.31
N LEU A 43 -5.34 -7.24 1.31
CA LEU A 43 -5.75 -7.30 -0.10
C LEU A 43 -4.54 -7.61 -0.99
N GLN A 44 -4.80 -7.98 -2.24
CA GLN A 44 -3.76 -8.20 -3.25
C GLN A 44 -3.89 -7.23 -4.42
N THR A 45 -2.76 -6.85 -5.01
CA THR A 45 -2.75 -6.03 -6.23
C THR A 45 -3.38 -6.77 -7.41
N ASP A 46 -4.14 -6.05 -8.23
CA ASP A 46 -4.71 -6.56 -9.48
C ASP A 46 -3.65 -6.74 -10.58
N ASP A 47 -4.06 -7.17 -11.78
CA ASP A 47 -3.17 -7.36 -12.94
C ASP A 47 -2.47 -6.07 -13.40
N ASP A 48 -2.96 -4.88 -12.98
CA ASP A 48 -2.31 -3.58 -13.20
C ASP A 48 -1.50 -3.14 -11.96
N GLY A 49 -1.20 -4.06 -11.05
CA GLY A 49 -0.41 -3.81 -9.84
C GLY A 49 -1.10 -2.90 -8.82
N ARG A 50 -2.43 -2.74 -8.88
CA ARG A 50 -3.16 -1.73 -8.09
C ARG A 50 -4.06 -2.32 -7.03
N ILE A 51 -4.23 -1.54 -5.97
CA ILE A 51 -5.40 -1.61 -5.07
C ILE A 51 -6.01 -0.21 -5.05
N ARG A 52 -7.25 -0.10 -5.55
CA ARG A 52 -7.94 1.20 -5.72
C ARG A 52 -8.49 1.76 -4.41
N ASP A 53 -8.81 0.88 -3.47
CA ASP A 53 -9.28 1.24 -2.15
C ASP A 53 -8.82 0.21 -1.10
N LEU A 54 -7.78 0.58 -0.35
CA LEU A 54 -7.26 -0.16 0.80
C LEU A 54 -8.13 0.04 2.05
N LEU A 55 -9.13 0.93 2.04
CA LEU A 55 -10.07 1.01 3.15
C LEU A 55 -11.19 -0.04 3.02
N ASP A 56 -11.28 -0.74 1.88
CA ASP A 56 -12.32 -1.73 1.59
C ASP A 56 -13.74 -1.20 1.88
N GLY A 57 -14.01 0.03 1.45
CA GLY A 57 -15.28 0.73 1.68
C GLY A 57 -15.44 1.35 3.09
N ALA A 58 -14.48 1.18 4.00
CA ALA A 58 -14.49 1.88 5.28
C ALA A 58 -14.25 3.40 5.10
N ALA A 59 -14.79 4.20 6.02
CA ALA A 59 -14.57 5.63 6.01
C ALA A 59 -13.12 5.97 6.38
N LEU A 60 -12.49 6.83 5.58
CA LEU A 60 -11.22 7.45 5.94
C LEU A 60 -11.42 8.38 7.15
N ILE A 61 -10.61 8.21 8.18
CA ILE A 61 -10.56 9.13 9.32
C ILE A 61 -9.15 9.68 9.50
N VAL A 62 -9.04 10.88 10.05
CA VAL A 62 -7.77 11.49 10.46
C VAL A 62 -7.09 10.60 11.50
N GLY A 63 -5.79 10.35 11.32
CA GLY A 63 -5.03 9.46 12.18
C GLY A 63 -3.76 8.95 11.53
N ASP A 64 -3.05 8.11 12.28
CA ASP A 64 -1.87 7.42 11.79
C ASP A 64 -2.25 6.01 11.31
N TYR A 65 -1.67 5.59 10.19
CA TYR A 65 -1.89 4.31 9.55
C TYR A 65 -0.54 3.66 9.27
N GLN A 66 -0.55 2.35 9.03
CA GLN A 66 0.59 1.62 8.51
C GLN A 66 0.16 0.86 7.28
N LEU A 67 0.91 1.01 6.19
CA LEU A 67 0.75 0.25 4.96
C LEU A 67 1.89 -0.76 4.86
N ALA A 68 1.58 -2.05 4.89
CA ALA A 68 2.55 -3.14 4.84
C ALA A 68 2.41 -3.91 3.52
N PHE A 69 3.53 -4.15 2.84
CA PHE A 69 3.64 -4.86 1.58
C PHE A 69 4.42 -6.15 1.76
N GLU A 70 3.93 -7.23 1.16
CA GLU A 70 4.62 -8.51 1.00
C GLU A 70 5.40 -8.48 -0.32
N VAL A 71 6.68 -8.10 -0.23
CA VAL A 71 7.53 -7.75 -1.39
C VAL A 71 8.18 -8.98 -2.03
N ALA A 72 7.90 -10.19 -1.53
CA ALA A 72 8.25 -11.42 -2.20
C ALA A 72 7.41 -11.60 -3.49
N VAL A 73 7.66 -10.74 -4.49
CA VAL A 73 7.04 -10.83 -5.83
C VAL A 73 7.45 -12.14 -6.52
N HIS A 74 8.53 -12.77 -6.04
CA HIS A 74 8.99 -14.08 -6.45
C HIS A 74 9.24 -14.93 -5.19
N ASP A 75 8.21 -15.60 -4.68
CA ASP A 75 8.35 -16.57 -3.57
C ASP A 75 9.44 -17.64 -3.83
N ASP A 76 9.82 -17.82 -5.10
CA ASP A 76 10.82 -18.77 -5.57
C ASP A 76 12.22 -18.19 -5.82
N ASP A 77 12.47 -16.89 -5.56
CA ASP A 77 13.82 -16.31 -5.68
C ASP A 77 14.59 -16.41 -4.34
N PRO A 78 15.49 -17.40 -4.17
CA PRO A 78 16.27 -17.55 -2.94
C PRO A 78 17.25 -16.39 -2.70
N ASP A 79 17.50 -15.55 -3.70
CA ASP A 79 18.42 -14.42 -3.63
C ASP A 79 17.68 -13.08 -3.40
N ALA A 80 16.35 -13.09 -3.22
CA ALA A 80 15.56 -11.89 -2.97
C ALA A 80 15.99 -11.17 -1.68
N PHE A 81 16.43 -9.92 -1.81
CA PHE A 81 16.94 -9.14 -0.68
C PHE A 81 15.83 -8.55 0.21
N PHE A 82 14.74 -8.07 -0.39
CA PHE A 82 13.60 -7.51 0.33
C PHE A 82 12.44 -8.49 0.39
N GLN A 83 11.98 -8.79 1.60
CA GLN A 83 10.85 -9.70 1.83
C GLN A 83 9.55 -8.94 2.14
N SER A 84 9.65 -7.77 2.77
CA SER A 84 8.51 -6.91 3.08
C SER A 84 8.93 -5.46 3.24
N ALA A 85 7.96 -4.56 3.18
CA ALA A 85 8.14 -3.14 3.48
C ALA A 85 6.91 -2.61 4.23
N ALA A 86 7.12 -1.79 5.26
CA ALA A 86 6.03 -1.15 5.98
C ALA A 86 6.27 0.36 6.10
N PHE A 87 5.24 1.15 5.80
CA PHE A 87 5.31 2.61 5.81
C PHE A 87 4.25 3.19 6.74
N ALA A 88 4.69 4.00 7.71
CA ALA A 88 3.78 4.78 8.55
C ALA A 88 3.27 6.00 7.77
N LEU A 89 1.96 6.18 7.74
CA LEU A 89 1.28 7.27 7.06
C LEU A 89 0.57 8.14 8.10
N ARG A 90 0.70 9.46 7.98
CA ARG A 90 -0.10 10.41 8.75
C ARG A 90 -1.15 11.06 7.87
N ILE A 91 -2.41 10.80 8.18
CA ILE A 91 -3.57 11.38 7.49
C ILE A 91 -4.07 12.56 8.32
N THR A 92 -3.93 13.78 7.78
CA THR A 92 -4.41 15.02 8.42
C THR A 92 -5.67 15.60 7.79
N ASP A 93 -6.08 15.08 6.62
CA ASP A 93 -7.21 15.57 5.85
C ASP A 93 -7.98 14.38 5.27
N ALA A 94 -9.08 14.01 5.93
CA ALA A 94 -9.91 12.89 5.52
C ALA A 94 -10.90 13.24 4.39
N SER A 95 -10.80 14.42 3.78
CA SER A 95 -11.65 14.83 2.65
C SER A 95 -11.04 14.53 1.27
N ARG A 96 -9.83 13.97 1.22
CA ARG A 96 -9.11 13.67 -0.03
C ARG A 96 -8.52 12.27 -0.03
N SER A 97 -8.35 11.70 -1.22
CA SER A 97 -7.67 10.42 -1.40
C SER A 97 -6.15 10.53 -1.25
N TYR A 98 -5.52 9.41 -0.94
CA TYR A 98 -4.08 9.28 -0.80
C TYR A 98 -3.59 8.11 -1.66
N HIS A 99 -2.69 8.39 -2.59
CA HIS A 99 -2.03 7.36 -3.38
C HIS A 99 -0.61 7.12 -2.85
N VAL A 100 -0.26 5.88 -2.51
CA VAL A 100 1.04 5.50 -1.95
C VAL A 100 1.61 4.33 -2.75
N PRO A 101 2.27 4.58 -3.89
CA PRO A 101 2.86 3.54 -4.71
C PRO A 101 4.14 2.96 -4.12
N LEU A 102 4.52 1.78 -4.57
CA LEU A 102 5.79 1.12 -4.26
C LEU A 102 6.50 0.77 -5.57
N LEU A 103 7.67 1.36 -5.77
CA LEU A 103 8.55 1.08 -6.90
C LEU A 103 9.65 0.13 -6.41
N LEU A 104 9.66 -1.09 -6.94
CA LEU A 104 10.55 -2.17 -6.53
C LEU A 104 11.66 -2.38 -7.54
N SER A 105 12.85 -2.67 -7.04
CA SER A 105 13.97 -3.20 -7.80
C SER A 105 14.70 -4.22 -6.91
N PRO A 106 15.56 -5.09 -7.46
CA PRO A 106 16.14 -6.20 -6.69
C PRO A 106 16.86 -5.76 -5.40
N PHE A 107 17.46 -4.57 -5.42
CA PHE A 107 18.23 -4.02 -4.29
C PHE A 107 17.87 -2.57 -3.94
N GLY A 108 16.74 -2.06 -4.43
CA GLY A 108 16.21 -0.77 -4.02
C GLY A 108 14.68 -0.72 -4.03
N MET A 109 14.11 0.07 -3.13
CA MET A 109 12.68 0.40 -3.15
C MET A 109 12.49 1.90 -2.97
N SER A 110 11.42 2.44 -3.54
CA SER A 110 11.01 3.82 -3.29
C SER A 110 9.49 3.94 -3.21
N THR A 111 9.04 4.88 -2.39
CA THR A 111 7.63 5.24 -2.25
C THR A 111 7.52 6.76 -2.17
N TYR A 112 6.32 7.29 -2.44
CA TYR A 112 6.01 8.70 -2.32
C TYR A 112 4.51 8.87 -2.07
N ARG A 113 4.08 10.10 -1.76
CA ARG A 113 2.64 10.44 -1.75
C ARG A 113 2.25 10.98 -3.12
N GLY A 114 1.46 10.21 -3.87
CA GLY A 114 0.82 10.66 -5.10
C GLY A 114 -0.29 11.68 -4.86
N SER A 115 -0.61 12.42 -5.91
CA SER A 115 -1.72 13.39 -5.97
C SER A 115 -3.06 12.70 -6.08
#